data_AF-A0A4R3GVW4-F1
#
_entry.id   AF-A0A4R3GVW4-F1
#
_cell.length_a   1.000
_cell.length_b   1.000
_cell.length_c   1.000
_cell.angle_alpha   90.00
_cell.angle_beta   90.00
_cell.angle_gamma   90.00
#
_symmetry.space_group_name_H-M   'P 1'
#
loop_
_entity.id
_entity.type
_entity.pdbx_description
1 polymer ?
#
loop_
_entity_poly.entity_id
_entity_poly.type
_entity_poly.pdbx_seq_one_letter_code
_entity_poly.pdbx_strand_id
1 'polypeptide(L)' 'MNEMTASDMLKDPLIRQMLRADRISLASFAALLDSASRRQARRDPESAPARPAAPQAFDGEALSAL' A
#
# COMPACT_ATOMS: atom_id res chain seq x y z
N MET A 1 -5.48 16.76 -6.79
CA MET A 1 -4.94 15.39 -6.76
C MET A 1 -5.60 14.64 -7.91
N ASN A 2 -4.85 14.12 -8.90
CA ASN A 2 -5.46 13.31 -9.95
C ASN A 2 -5.46 11.86 -9.46
N GLU A 3 -6.62 11.38 -9.02
CA GLU A 3 -6.78 10.00 -8.55
C GLU A 3 -6.65 9.07 -9.76
N MET A 4 -5.71 8.13 -9.69
CA MET A 4 -5.44 7.20 -10.78
C MET A 4 -6.33 5.96 -10.59
N THR A 5 -7.08 5.57 -11.62
CA THR A 5 -7.92 4.36 -11.52
C THR A 5 -7.04 3.10 -11.60
N ALA A 6 -7.55 1.96 -11.12
CA ALA A 6 -6.87 0.67 -11.28
C ALA A 6 -6.54 0.37 -12.76
N SER A 7 -7.41 0.80 -13.68
CA SER A 7 -7.18 0.66 -15.12
C SER A 7 -6.03 1.53 -15.63
N ASP A 8 -5.89 2.74 -15.09
CA ASP A 8 -4.78 3.63 -15.43
C ASP A 8 -3.46 3.06 -14.92
N MET A 9 -3.43 2.57 -13.68
CA MET A 9 -2.24 1.93 -13.09
C MET A 9 -1.78 0.72 -13.92
N LEU A 10 -2.71 -0.08 -14.43
CA LEU A 10 -2.40 -1.24 -15.28
C LEU A 10 -1.86 -0.86 -16.66
N LYS A 11 -2.09 0.37 -17.13
CA LYS A 11 -1.59 0.87 -18.42
C LYS A 11 -0.31 1.70 -18.28
N ASP A 12 0.06 2.07 -17.05
CA ASP A 12 1.24 2.88 -16.79
C ASP A 12 2.54 2.14 -17.16
N PRO A 13 3.42 2.77 -17.97
CA PRO A 13 4.65 2.12 -18.44
C PRO A 13 5.67 1.90 -17.31
N LEU A 14 5.74 2.77 -16.31
CA LEU A 14 6.66 2.64 -15.18
C LEU A 14 6.20 1.52 -14.25
N ILE A 15 4.90 1.44 -13.96
CA ILE A 15 4.33 0.34 -13.17
C ILE A 15 4.61 -1.00 -13.87
N ARG A 16 4.37 -1.09 -15.18
CA ARG A 16 4.68 -2.31 -15.95
C ARG A 16 6.16 -2.68 -15.94
N GLN A 17 7.04 -1.68 -16.00
CA GLN A 17 8.48 -1.91 -15.92
C GLN A 17 8.88 -2.45 -14.55
N MET A 18 8.34 -1.89 -13.47
CA MET A 18 8.56 -2.36 -12.10
C MET A 18 8.07 -3.81 -11.92
N LEU A 19 6.83 -4.11 -12.33
CA LEU A 19 6.29 -5.47 -12.25
C LEU A 19 7.16 -6.48 -13.01
N ARG A 20 7.68 -6.10 -14.19
CA ARG A 20 8.58 -6.95 -14.97
C ARG A 20 9.92 -7.16 -14.27
N ALA A 21 10.47 -6.13 -13.64
CA ALA A 21 11.70 -6.24 -12.85
C ALA A 21 11.51 -7.22 -11.68
N ASP A 22 10.35 -7.19 -11.03
CA ASP A 22 10.00 -8.03 -9.89
C ASP A 22 9.45 -9.41 -10.29
N ARG A 23 9.38 -9.72 -11.59
CA ARG A 23 8.75 -10.93 -12.15
C ARG A 23 7.30 -11.15 -11.70
N ILE A 24 6.58 -10.07 -11.44
CA ILE A 24 5.16 -10.11 -11.11
C ILE A 24 4.36 -10.07 -12.40
N SER A 25 3.41 -10.99 -12.55
CA SER A 25 2.52 -10.99 -13.71
C SER A 25 1.51 -9.85 -13.62
N LEU A 26 1.17 -9.25 -14.77
CA LEU A 26 0.16 -8.19 -14.84
C LEU A 26 -1.22 -8.68 -14.35
N ALA A 27 -1.54 -9.95 -14.57
CA ALA A 27 -2.79 -10.57 -14.12
C ALA A 27 -2.85 -10.67 -12.58
N SER A 28 -1.74 -11.07 -11.95
CA SER A 28 -1.62 -11.11 -10.49
C SER A 28 -1.80 -9.71 -9.88
N PHE A 29 -1.17 -8.70 -10.50
CA PHE A 29 -1.31 -7.32 -10.05
C PHE A 29 -2.74 -6.79 -10.24
N ALA A 30 -3.41 -7.11 -11.35
CA ALA A 30 -4.81 -6.76 -11.58
C ALA A 30 -5.75 -7.37 -10.52
N ALA A 31 -5.52 -8.63 -10.13
CA ALA A 31 -6.29 -9.27 -9.06
C ALA A 31 -6.09 -8.58 -7.70
N LEU A 32 -4.87 -8.12 -7.40
CA LEU A 32 -4.59 -7.35 -6.18
C LEU A 32 -5.33 -6.01 -6.19
N LEU A 33 -5.29 -5.27 -7.30
CA LEU A 33 -6.01 -4.01 -7.45
C LEU A 33 -7.53 -4.18 -7.32
N ASP A 34 -8.10 -5.22 -7.93
CA ASP A 34 -9.54 -5.52 -7.80
C ASP A 34 -9.91 -5.83 -6.34
N SER A 35 -9.12 -6.66 -5.66
CA SER A 35 -9.35 -6.99 -4.25
C SER A 35 -9.25 -5.77 -3.33
N ALA A 36 -8.26 -4.90 -3.56
CA ALA A 36 -8.06 -3.66 -2.82
C ALA A 36 -9.22 -2.68 -3.06
N SER A 37 -9.64 -2.53 -4.32
CA SER A 37 -10.76 -1.66 -4.71
C SER A 37 -12.06 -2.10 -4.06
N ARG A 38 -12.36 -3.41 -4.04
CA ARG A 38 -13.52 -3.96 -3.33
C ARG A 38 -13.47 -3.73 -1.83
N ARG A 39 -12.27 -3.83 -1.24
CA ARG A 39 -12.07 -3.56 0.19
C ARG A 39 -12.25 -2.09 0.54
N GLN A 40 -11.82 -1.20 -0.35
CA GLN A 40 -12.01 0.25 -0.21
C GLN A 40 -13.48 0.64 -0.39
N ALA A 41 -14.17 0.09 -1.38
CA ALA A 41 -15.61 0.30 -1.56
C ALA A 41 -16.46 -0.18 -0.36
N ARG A 42 -15.96 -1.17 0.40
CA ARG A 42 -16.59 -1.62 1.65
C ARG A 42 -16.23 -0.77 2.87
N ARG A 43 -15.31 0.20 2.75
CA ARG A 43 -14.65 0.88 3.88
C ARG A 43 -15.11 2.31 4.17
N ASP A 44 -16.07 2.90 3.46
CA ASP A 44 -16.46 4.31 3.70
C ASP A 44 -17.75 4.49 4.52
N PRO A 45 -17.87 5.47 5.46
CA PRO A 45 -16.89 6.44 5.98
C PRO A 45 -16.92 6.57 7.53
N GLU A 46 -16.37 5.64 8.33
CA GLU A 46 -16.16 5.89 9.78
C GLU A 46 -14.92 5.18 10.32
N SER A 47 -13.79 5.26 9.63
CA SER A 47 -12.51 5.01 10.29
C SER A 47 -11.38 5.64 9.51
N ALA A 48 -10.83 6.69 10.12
CA ALA A 48 -9.56 7.29 9.79
C ALA A 48 -8.48 6.23 9.48
N PRO A 49 -7.49 6.54 8.62
CA PRO A 49 -6.43 5.59 8.31
C PRO A 49 -5.60 5.34 9.57
N ALA A 50 -5.75 4.15 10.16
CA ALA A 50 -4.77 3.61 11.09
C ALA A 50 -3.46 3.43 10.32
N ARG A 51 -2.63 4.48 10.42
CA ARG A 51 -1.19 4.56 10.23
C ARG A 51 -0.53 3.17 10.25
N PRO A 52 0.33 2.81 9.27
CA PRO A 52 1.10 1.59 9.37
C PRO A 52 1.94 1.70 10.64
N ALA A 53 1.67 0.81 11.59
CA ALA A 53 2.48 0.67 12.79
C ALA A 53 3.88 0.26 12.34
N ALA A 54 4.79 1.25 12.32
CA ALA A 54 6.21 0.97 12.39
C ALA A 54 6.44 0.08 13.63
N PRO A 55 7.30 -0.95 13.55
CA PRO A 55 7.62 -1.76 14.71
C PRO A 55 8.14 -0.84 15.81
N GLN A 56 7.43 -0.83 16.94
CA GLN A 56 7.80 -0.09 18.12
C GLN A 56 9.20 -0.55 18.55
N ALA A 57 10.18 0.34 18.37
CA ALA A 57 11.48 0.19 19.00
C ALA A 57 11.23 0.18 20.51
N PHE A 58 11.61 -0.90 21.17
CA PHE A 58 11.49 -1.05 22.61
C PHE A 58 12.22 0.11 23.30
N ASP A 59 11.46 0.87 24.09
CA ASP A 59 11.98 1.83 25.03
C ASP A 59 12.88 1.11 26.04
N GLY A 60 14.10 1.58 26.15
CA GLY A 60 15.09 1.16 27.14
C GLY A 60 15.81 2.40 27.65
N GLU A 61 15.05 3.29 28.26
CA GLU A 61 15.53 4.39 29.08
C GLU A 61 16.47 3.86 30.17
N ALA A 62 17.75 4.21 30.07
CA ALA A 62 18.67 4.28 31.19
C ALA A 62 19.77 5.30 30.86
N LEU A 63 19.38 6.57 30.75
CA LEU A 63 20.29 7.67 31.03
C LEU A 63 19.84 8.35 32.32
N SER A 64 20.82 8.53 33.22
CA SER A 64 20.81 9.34 34.44
C SER A 64 20.39 8.61 35.71
N ALA A 65 21.35 8.33 36.61
CA ALA A 65 21.82 9.33 37.57
C ALA A 65 22.89 8.74 38.51
N LEU A 66 23.92 9.57 38.77
CA LEU A 66 25.05 9.45 39.72
C LEU A 66 26.23 8.52 39.37
#